data_AF-A0A928A945-F1
#
_entry.id   AF-A0A928A945-F1
#
_cell.length_a   1.000
_cell.length_b   1.000
_cell.length_c   1.000
_cell.angle_alpha   90.00
_cell.angle_beta   90.00
_cell.angle_gamma   90.00
#
_symmetry.space_group_name_H-M   'P 1'
#
loop_
_entity.id
_entity.type
_entity.pdbx_description
1 polymer ?
#
loop_
_entity_poly.entity_id
_entity_poly.type
_entity_poly.pdbx_seq_one_letter_code
_entity_poly.pdbx_strand_id
1 'polypeptide(L)'
;MKRIIIILFFVILLCGCKAKRLECSYEEGNLYKAFAYSTISMEIEEVYVEYELNDYDDVFNLYTIHQNHLPLNFVSMGNANIGLIASSVENDIVYYEVDIYINLVDNLEIFTNLLRKSNEELGYIDTIIMYDNEVLY
;
A
#
# COMPACT_ATOMS: atom_id res chain seq x y z
N MET A 1 -10.69 8.10 -67.18
CA MET A 1 -9.40 7.64 -66.58
C MET A 1 -8.72 8.64 -65.63
N LYS A 2 -9.04 9.96 -65.64
CA LYS A 2 -8.37 10.95 -64.75
C LYS A 2 -8.80 10.94 -63.27
N ARG A 3 -9.99 10.42 -62.93
CA ARG A 3 -10.53 10.44 -61.55
C ARG A 3 -9.95 9.35 -60.63
N ILE A 4 -9.50 8.22 -61.20
CA ILE A 4 -8.97 7.08 -60.44
C ILE A 4 -7.57 7.40 -59.88
N ILE A 5 -6.78 8.20 -60.61
CA ILE A 5 -5.41 8.60 -60.21
C ILE A 5 -5.42 9.50 -58.97
N ILE A 6 -6.43 10.37 -58.83
CA ILE A 6 -6.55 11.29 -57.69
C ILE A 6 -6.87 10.52 -56.40
N ILE A 7 -7.69 9.46 -56.49
CA ILE A 7 -8.07 8.63 -55.35
C ILE A 7 -6.86 7.81 -54.87
N LEU A 8 -6.08 7.23 -55.78
CA LEU A 8 -4.86 6.48 -55.43
C LEU A 8 -3.79 7.35 -54.75
N PHE A 9 -3.70 8.62 -55.13
CA PHE A 9 -2.75 9.56 -54.51
C PHE A 9 -3.12 9.89 -53.04
N PHE A 10 -4.42 9.97 -52.72
CA PHE A 10 -4.90 10.21 -51.35
C PHE A 10 -4.72 8.99 -50.43
N VAL A 11 -4.82 7.77 -50.95
CA VAL A 11 -4.67 6.54 -50.15
C VAL A 11 -3.21 6.35 -49.70
N ILE A 12 -2.24 6.73 -50.51
CA ILE A 12 -0.80 6.62 -50.16
C ILE A 12 -0.41 7.66 -49.08
N LEU A 13 -1.03 8.84 -49.10
CA LEU A 13 -0.82 9.89 -48.10
C LEU A 13 -1.31 9.51 -46.69
N LEU A 14 -2.27 8.58 -46.57
CA LEU A 14 -2.81 8.13 -45.28
C LEU A 14 -1.99 7.02 -44.60
N CYS A 15 -1.05 6.38 -45.30
CA CYS A 15 -0.18 5.34 -44.73
C CYS A 15 1.11 5.90 -44.09
N GLY A 16 1.26 7.23 -44.03
CA GLY A 16 2.47 7.89 -43.52
C GLY A 16 2.57 8.03 -41.99
N CYS A 17 1.55 7.63 -41.22
CA CYS A 17 1.62 7.65 -39.76
C CYS A 17 2.57 6.56 -39.26
N LYS A 18 3.87 6.87 -39.18
CA LYS A 18 4.80 6.14 -38.34
C LYS A 18 4.24 6.18 -36.92
N ALA A 19 3.67 5.06 -36.47
CA ALA A 19 3.28 4.87 -35.09
C ALA A 19 4.53 5.07 -34.24
N LYS A 20 4.66 6.26 -33.65
CA LYS A 20 5.70 6.56 -32.67
C LYS A 20 5.33 5.73 -31.45
N ARG A 21 5.90 4.52 -31.34
CA ARG A 21 5.84 3.76 -30.09
C ARG A 21 6.55 4.63 -29.05
N LEU A 22 5.78 5.18 -28.12
CA LEU A 22 6.34 5.65 -26.86
C LEU A 22 6.81 4.38 -26.14
N GLU A 23 8.11 4.15 -26.12
CA GLU A 23 8.71 3.24 -25.14
C GLU A 23 8.71 3.99 -23.82
N CYS A 24 7.75 3.64 -22.96
CA CYS A 24 7.76 4.05 -21.57
C CYS A 24 8.63 3.03 -20.84
N SER A 25 9.85 3.41 -20.45
CA SER A 25 10.63 2.64 -19.49
C SER A 25 10.28 3.16 -18.10
N TYR A 26 9.70 2.31 -17.26
CA TYR A 26 9.55 2.59 -15.85
C TYR A 26 10.88 2.24 -15.17
N GLU A 27 11.40 3.12 -14.32
CA GLU A 27 12.47 2.73 -13.41
C GLU A 27 11.88 1.68 -12.45
N GLU A 28 12.59 0.57 -12.24
CA GLU A 28 12.20 -0.40 -11.21
C GLU A 28 12.24 0.33 -9.86
N GLY A 29 11.07 0.46 -9.23
CA GLY A 29 10.96 1.07 -7.91
C GLY A 29 11.72 0.27 -6.87
N ASN A 30 12.20 0.93 -5.82
CA ASN A 30 12.75 0.22 -4.67
C ASN A 30 11.62 -0.53 -3.97
N LEU A 31 11.89 -1.79 -3.63
CA LEU A 31 10.97 -2.65 -2.91
C LEU A 31 11.41 -2.77 -1.45
N TYR A 32 10.45 -2.56 -0.54
CA TYR A 32 10.67 -2.57 0.90
C TYR A 32 9.88 -3.72 1.52
N LYS A 33 10.51 -4.40 2.49
CA LYS A 33 9.88 -5.51 3.20
C LYS A 33 8.76 -4.98 4.11
N ALA A 34 7.61 -5.63 4.07
CA ALA A 34 6.48 -5.42 4.97
C ALA A 34 5.78 -6.77 5.24
N PHE A 35 4.69 -6.74 6.01
CA PHE A 35 3.84 -7.90 6.23
C PHE A 35 2.42 -7.62 5.79
N ALA A 36 1.71 -8.62 5.29
CA ALA A 36 0.31 -8.43 4.93
C ALA A 36 -0.49 -9.71 5.12
N TYR A 37 -1.79 -9.57 5.35
CA TYR A 37 -2.67 -10.72 5.48
C TYR A 37 -3.12 -11.19 4.10
N SER A 38 -2.82 -12.44 3.77
CA SER A 38 -3.18 -13.06 2.50
C SER A 38 -4.64 -13.49 2.51
N THR A 39 -5.42 -13.04 1.53
CA THR A 39 -6.81 -13.49 1.36
C THR A 39 -6.90 -14.91 0.80
N ILE A 40 -5.78 -15.51 0.39
CA ILE A 40 -5.70 -16.85 -0.20
C ILE A 40 -5.34 -17.89 0.86
N SER A 41 -4.21 -17.69 1.55
CA SER A 41 -3.72 -18.63 2.57
C SER A 41 -4.36 -18.40 3.93
N MET A 42 -4.97 -17.21 4.15
CA MET A 42 -5.50 -16.78 5.45
C MET A 42 -4.42 -16.66 6.53
N GLU A 43 -3.20 -16.31 6.12
CA GLU A 43 -2.05 -16.14 7.01
C GLU A 43 -1.37 -14.77 6.79
N ILE A 44 -0.60 -14.32 7.78
CA ILE A 44 0.27 -13.15 7.62
C ILE A 44 1.57 -13.60 6.95
N GLU A 45 1.89 -12.99 5.82
CA GLU A 45 3.06 -13.33 5.01
C GLU A 45 3.98 -12.10 4.83
N GLU A 46 5.26 -12.36 4.58
CA GLU A 46 6.21 -11.33 4.15
C GLU A 46 5.86 -10.89 2.72
N VAL A 47 5.79 -9.59 2.50
CA VAL A 47 5.55 -8.98 1.19
C VAL A 47 6.56 -7.89 0.92
N TYR A 48 6.64 -7.48 -0.35
CA TYR A 48 7.47 -6.37 -0.78
C TYR A 48 6.58 -5.26 -1.35
N VAL A 49 6.72 -4.05 -0.82
CA VAL A 49 5.88 -2.89 -1.15
C VAL A 49 6.72 -1.74 -1.70
N GLU A 50 6.14 -0.96 -2.61
CA GLU A 50 6.72 0.28 -3.14
C GLU A 50 6.41 1.46 -2.20
N TYR A 51 6.59 1.25 -0.89
CA TYR A 51 6.41 2.24 0.17
C TYR A 51 7.48 1.99 1.23
N GLU A 52 8.38 2.95 1.42
CA GLU A 52 9.47 2.83 2.39
C GLU A 52 8.93 2.98 3.82
N LEU A 53 9.29 2.04 4.69
CA LEU A 53 8.95 2.08 6.11
C LEU A 53 10.15 2.60 6.89
N ASN A 54 10.17 3.88 7.24
CA ASN A 54 11.27 4.50 7.97
C ASN A 54 11.06 4.45 9.48
N ASP A 55 9.81 4.56 9.91
CA ASP A 55 9.41 4.58 11.31
C ASP A 55 8.06 3.88 11.54
N TYR A 56 7.62 3.90 12.78
CA TYR A 56 6.36 3.28 13.18
C TYR A 56 5.12 4.02 12.65
N ASP A 57 5.20 5.32 12.38
CA ASP A 57 4.08 6.05 11.77
C ASP A 57 3.87 5.59 10.33
N ASP A 58 4.96 5.38 9.58
CA ASP A 58 4.92 4.77 8.25
C ASP A 58 4.25 3.38 8.27
N VAL A 59 4.54 2.57 9.29
CA VAL A 59 3.92 1.25 9.48
C VAL A 59 2.41 1.38 9.67
N PHE A 60 1.95 2.28 10.54
CA PHE A 60 0.51 2.50 10.73
C PHE A 60 -0.16 3.00 9.44
N ASN A 61 0.51 3.92 8.74
CA ASN A 61 0.00 4.52 7.52
C ASN A 61 -0.06 3.51 6.37
N LEU A 62 0.86 2.55 6.26
CA LEU A 62 0.78 1.47 5.27
C LEU A 62 -0.56 0.73 5.35
N TYR A 63 -1.01 0.43 6.57
CA TYR A 63 -2.18 -0.41 6.80
C TYR A 63 -3.49 0.36 6.93
N THR A 64 -3.44 1.67 7.03
CA THR A 64 -4.64 2.53 7.09
C THR A 64 -4.73 3.39 5.84
N ILE A 65 -3.75 4.21 5.52
CA ILE A 65 -3.79 5.20 4.43
C ILE A 65 -3.31 4.63 3.09
N HIS A 66 -2.19 3.92 3.09
CA HIS A 66 -1.43 3.51 1.90
C HIS A 66 -1.67 2.05 1.50
N GLN A 67 -2.87 1.52 1.77
CA GLN A 67 -3.22 0.13 1.50
C GLN A 67 -3.08 -0.28 0.02
N ASN A 68 -3.13 0.69 -0.90
CA ASN A 68 -2.91 0.49 -2.33
C ASN A 68 -1.47 0.08 -2.69
N HIS A 69 -0.52 0.20 -1.75
CA HIS A 69 0.85 -0.28 -1.92
C HIS A 69 1.00 -1.77 -1.57
N LEU A 70 -0.03 -2.38 -0.97
CA LEU A 70 -0.04 -3.83 -0.73
C LEU A 70 -0.22 -4.60 -2.05
N PRO A 71 0.44 -5.75 -2.22
CA PRO A 71 0.26 -6.56 -3.41
C PRO A 71 -1.18 -7.07 -3.57
N LEU A 72 -1.51 -7.48 -4.79
CA LEU A 72 -2.81 -8.09 -5.08
C LEU A 72 -3.04 -9.34 -4.20
N ASN A 73 -4.27 -9.49 -3.70
CA ASN A 73 -4.71 -10.56 -2.78
C ASN A 73 -4.21 -10.42 -1.32
N PHE A 74 -3.70 -9.25 -0.95
CA PHE A 74 -3.37 -8.92 0.43
C PHE A 74 -4.24 -7.79 0.94
N VAL A 75 -4.53 -7.81 2.25
CA VAL A 75 -5.32 -6.79 2.93
C VAL A 75 -4.67 -6.40 4.26
N SER A 76 -4.90 -5.15 4.68
CA SER A 76 -4.34 -4.62 5.92
C SER A 76 -5.19 -4.89 7.16
N MET A 77 -6.45 -5.31 7.00
CA MET A 77 -7.48 -5.40 8.06
C MET A 77 -7.88 -4.07 8.73
N GLY A 78 -7.10 -3.01 8.55
CA GLY A 78 -7.39 -1.65 9.01
C GLY A 78 -8.27 -0.88 8.02
N ASN A 79 -9.15 -0.05 8.54
CA ASN A 79 -9.95 0.87 7.71
C ASN A 79 -9.14 2.10 7.30
N ALA A 80 -9.33 2.57 6.07
CA ALA A 80 -8.62 3.75 5.58
C ALA A 80 -9.07 5.08 6.17
N ASN A 81 -10.16 5.09 6.93
CA ASN A 81 -10.71 6.31 7.54
C ASN A 81 -10.32 6.50 9.01
N ILE A 82 -9.37 5.72 9.53
CA ILE A 82 -8.89 5.87 10.91
C ILE A 82 -7.83 6.95 10.95
N GLY A 83 -8.02 7.93 11.82
CA GLY A 83 -6.98 8.90 12.14
C GLY A 83 -6.07 8.38 13.25
N LEU A 84 -4.76 8.47 13.01
CA LEU A 84 -3.77 8.42 14.08
C LEU A 84 -3.80 9.77 14.81
N ILE A 85 -4.18 9.77 16.09
CA ILE A 85 -4.18 10.96 16.96
C ILE A 85 -2.76 11.27 17.39
N ALA A 86 -2.08 10.25 17.92
CA ALA A 86 -0.74 10.36 18.46
C ALA A 86 -0.05 9.01 18.40
N SER A 87 1.27 9.03 18.36
CA SER A 87 2.10 7.85 18.44
C SER A 87 3.31 8.14 19.32
N SER A 88 3.80 7.11 20.02
CA SER A 88 4.94 7.25 20.92
C SER A 88 5.65 5.93 21.12
N VAL A 89 6.89 5.99 21.63
CA VAL A 89 7.67 4.81 21.98
C VAL A 89 8.09 4.90 23.44
N GLU A 90 7.78 3.86 24.20
CA GLU A 90 8.23 3.70 25.58
C GLU A 90 8.76 2.27 25.78
N ASN A 91 10.00 2.14 26.26
CA ASN A 91 10.67 0.84 26.47
C ASN A 91 10.62 -0.06 25.22
N ASP A 92 10.90 0.51 24.04
CA ASP A 92 10.87 -0.17 22.73
C ASP A 92 9.50 -0.71 22.31
N ILE A 93 8.42 -0.30 22.99
CA ILE A 93 7.03 -0.61 22.63
C ILE A 93 6.45 0.61 21.92
N VAL A 94 5.84 0.37 20.77
CA VAL A 94 5.13 1.42 20.01
C VAL A 94 3.69 1.53 20.50
N TYR A 95 3.24 2.75 20.78
CA TYR A 95 1.86 3.05 21.16
C TYR A 95 1.22 3.89 20.06
N TYR A 96 0.06 3.45 19.56
CA TYR A 96 -0.76 4.19 18.59
C TYR A 96 -2.09 4.61 19.24
N GLU A 97 -2.33 5.91 19.38
CA GLU A 97 -3.64 6.45 19.80
C GLU A 97 -4.47 6.78 18.57
N VAL A 98 -5.70 6.24 18.49
CA VAL A 98 -6.59 6.36 17.33
C VAL A 98 -7.88 7.11 17.64
N ASP A 99 -8.48 7.72 16.62
CA ASP A 99 -9.66 8.57 16.78
C ASP A 99 -11.02 7.85 16.86
N ILE A 100 -11.17 6.69 16.22
CA ILE A 100 -12.44 5.95 16.18
C ILE A 100 -12.20 4.43 16.22
N TYR A 101 -12.43 3.80 17.38
CA TYR A 101 -12.25 2.36 17.56
C TYR A 101 -13.24 1.46 16.80
N ILE A 102 -14.54 1.80 16.79
CA ILE A 102 -15.58 0.92 16.20
C ILE A 102 -15.40 0.72 14.69
N ASN A 103 -14.79 1.69 14.01
CA ASN A 103 -14.49 1.61 12.58
C ASN A 103 -13.07 1.13 12.29
N LEU A 104 -12.30 0.80 13.33
CA LEU A 104 -10.86 0.59 13.24
C LEU A 104 -10.52 -0.60 12.34
N VAL A 105 -11.21 -1.73 12.50
CA VAL A 105 -10.72 -2.99 11.92
C VAL A 105 -11.82 -4.02 11.73
N ASP A 106 -11.72 -4.81 10.68
CA ASP A 106 -12.53 -6.02 10.53
C ASP A 106 -12.05 -7.14 11.47
N ASN A 107 -10.74 -7.18 11.75
CA ASN A 107 -10.14 -8.09 12.72
C ASN A 107 -8.95 -7.41 13.42
N LEU A 108 -9.17 -7.02 14.68
CA LEU A 108 -8.18 -6.32 15.51
C LEU A 108 -6.93 -7.15 15.77
N GLU A 109 -7.08 -8.43 16.06
CA GLU A 109 -5.94 -9.31 16.34
C GLU A 109 -5.01 -9.39 15.13
N ILE A 110 -5.56 -9.56 13.91
CA ILE A 110 -4.74 -9.61 12.70
C ILE A 110 -4.09 -8.24 12.43
N PHE A 111 -4.84 -7.16 12.55
CA PHE A 111 -4.30 -5.80 12.35
C PHE A 111 -3.15 -5.49 13.32
N THR A 112 -3.33 -5.75 14.62
CA THR A 112 -2.28 -5.54 15.61
C THR A 112 -1.07 -6.44 15.33
N ASN A 113 -1.29 -7.67 14.87
CA ASN A 113 -0.20 -8.54 14.46
C ASN A 113 0.58 -8.03 13.23
N LEU A 114 -0.09 -7.39 12.27
CA LEU A 114 0.55 -6.75 11.12
C LEU A 114 1.42 -5.58 11.56
N LEU A 115 0.87 -4.70 12.40
CA LEU A 115 1.61 -3.58 12.97
C LEU A 115 2.83 -4.08 13.75
N ARG A 116 2.62 -5.03 14.67
CA ARG A 116 3.67 -5.60 15.51
C ARG A 116 4.80 -6.19 14.68
N LYS A 117 4.50 -7.10 13.74
CA LYS A 117 5.53 -7.73 12.89
C LYS A 117 6.31 -6.71 12.07
N SER A 118 5.65 -5.66 11.61
CA SER A 118 6.31 -4.61 10.83
C SER A 118 7.21 -3.74 11.71
N ASN A 119 6.75 -3.39 12.92
CA ASN A 119 7.53 -2.65 13.90
C ASN A 119 8.72 -3.48 14.43
N GLU A 120 8.58 -4.81 14.53
CA GLU A 120 9.68 -5.72 14.87
C GLU A 120 10.84 -5.63 13.87
N GLU A 121 10.56 -5.43 12.58
CA GLU A 121 11.60 -5.21 11.55
C GLU A 121 12.31 -3.86 11.71
N LEU A 122 11.65 -2.89 12.34
CA LEU A 122 12.23 -1.60 12.69
C LEU A 122 12.96 -1.63 14.06
N GLY A 123 12.97 -2.78 14.74
CA GLY A 123 13.70 -2.99 16.00
C GLY A 123 12.87 -2.77 17.27
N TYR A 124 11.56 -2.60 17.15
CA TYR A 124 10.65 -2.51 18.31
C TYR A 124 10.27 -3.90 18.81
N ILE A 125 9.93 -4.01 20.09
CA ILE A 125 9.63 -5.32 20.72
C ILE A 125 8.14 -5.65 20.75
N ASP A 126 7.28 -4.63 20.70
CA ASP A 126 5.83 -4.82 20.74
C ASP A 126 5.08 -3.60 20.19
N THR A 127 3.77 -3.73 20.06
CA THR A 127 2.86 -2.68 19.60
C THR A 127 1.55 -2.71 20.39
N ILE A 128 1.12 -1.53 20.84
CA ILE A 128 -0.12 -1.32 21.57
C ILE A 128 -0.99 -0.32 20.82
N ILE A 129 -2.28 -0.61 20.74
CA ILE A 129 -3.28 0.30 20.17
C ILE A 129 -4.14 0.86 21.30
N MET A 130 -4.34 2.18 21.30
CA MET A 130 -5.08 2.91 22.31
C MET A 130 -6.25 3.69 21.72
N TYR A 131 -7.34 3.77 22.47
CA TYR A 131 -8.47 4.66 22.18
C TYR A 131 -8.96 5.28 23.48
N ASP A 132 -9.08 6.61 23.50
CA ASP A 132 -9.51 7.37 24.69
C ASP A 132 -8.69 7.04 25.95
N ASN A 133 -7.37 6.91 25.80
CA ASN A 133 -6.41 6.48 26.84
C ASN A 133 -6.61 5.05 27.39
N GLU A 134 -7.45 4.23 26.76
CA GLU A 134 -7.61 2.82 27.11
C GLU A 134 -6.87 1.92 26.12
N VAL A 135 -6.19 0.89 26.66
CA VAL A 135 -5.51 -0.13 25.85
C VAL A 135 -6.55 -1.04 25.22
N LEU A 136 -6.48 -1.17 23.89
CA LEU A 136 -7.37 -2.02 23.11
C LEU A 136 -6.76 -3.41 22.87
N TYR A 137 -5.46 -3.45 22.58
CA TYR A 137 -4.69 -4.66 22.31
C TYR A 137 -3.21 -4.41 22.59
#